data_AF-A0A1C3TN60-F1
#
_entry.id   AF-A0A1C3TN60-F1
#
_cell.length_a   1.000
_cell.length_b   1.000
_cell.length_c   1.000
_cell.angle_alpha   90.00
_cell.angle_beta   90.00
_cell.angle_gamma   90.00
#
_symmetry.space_group_name_H-M   'P 1'
#
loop_
_entity.id
_entity.type
_entity.pdbx_description
1 polymer ?
#
loop_
_entity_poly.entity_id
_entity_poly.type
_entity_poly.pdbx_seq_one_letter_code
_entity_poly.pdbx_strand_id
1 'polypeptide(L)'
;MLLTRAPYDASGRASRLASPHMRDLLPQGDEVFVDGGYIRVFQDIRGKYGSQGDYVMTRPLRGPLNGSKVDHATDAWDTIDWLVKNVHESNGKVGMICSSYEGFTVVMVLTDPHPALKMAAP
;
A
#
# COMPACT_ATOMS: atom_id res chain seq x y z
N MET A 1 -0.91 10.64 4.13
CA MET A 1 -1.08 9.18 4.39
C MET A 1 0.17 8.45 3.92
N LEU A 2 0.54 7.37 4.61
CA LEU A 2 1.60 6.45 4.21
C LEU A 2 1.00 5.08 3.87
N LEU A 3 1.05 4.71 2.59
CA LEU A 3 0.46 3.49 2.05
C LEU A 3 1.52 2.41 1.82
N THR A 4 1.24 1.20 2.27
CA THR A 4 1.98 -0.02 1.92
C THR A 4 1.01 -1.06 1.39
N ARG A 5 1.38 -1.70 0.29
CA ARG A 5 0.66 -2.81 -0.30
C ARG A 5 1.53 -4.06 -0.22
N ALA A 6 1.01 -5.15 0.33
CA ALA A 6 1.81 -6.32 0.67
C ALA A 6 1.09 -7.65 0.39
N PRO A 7 1.82 -8.73 0.07
CA PRO A 7 1.31 -10.09 0.11
C PRO A 7 1.58 -10.77 1.47
N TYR A 8 1.60 -10.03 2.58
CA TYR A 8 2.09 -10.49 3.89
C TYR A 8 1.15 -10.17 5.08
N ASP A 9 -0.16 -10.33 4.89
CA ASP A 9 -1.21 -10.09 5.89
C ASP A 9 -1.21 -8.64 6.42
N ALA A 10 -1.96 -7.77 5.77
CA ALA A 10 -2.10 -6.37 6.17
C ALA A 10 -2.59 -6.22 7.62
N SER A 11 -3.45 -7.12 8.11
CA SER A 11 -3.98 -7.07 9.48
C SER A 11 -2.89 -7.39 10.50
N GLY A 12 -2.10 -8.43 10.21
CA GLY A 12 -0.92 -8.79 11.00
C GLY A 12 0.16 -7.70 10.97
N ARG A 13 0.38 -7.05 9.82
CA ARG A 13 1.34 -5.94 9.66
C ARG A 13 1.00 -4.73 10.53
N ALA A 14 -0.29 -4.47 10.77
CA ALA A 14 -0.77 -3.39 11.62
C ALA A 14 -0.90 -3.78 13.12
N SER A 15 -0.46 -4.98 13.50
CA SER A 15 -0.63 -5.55 14.84
C SER A 15 0.66 -6.19 15.37
N ARG A 16 1.78 -5.46 15.33
CA ARG A 16 3.10 -5.94 15.79
C ARG A 16 3.07 -6.39 17.26
N LEU A 17 2.44 -5.60 18.13
CA LEU A 17 2.28 -5.87 19.56
C LEU A 17 0.85 -5.57 19.98
N ALA A 18 0.31 -6.30 20.96
CA ALA A 18 -0.96 -5.94 21.60
C ALA A 18 -0.76 -4.72 22.51
N SER A 19 -1.04 -3.52 21.99
CA SER A 19 -0.87 -2.26 22.71
C SER A 19 -1.97 -1.27 22.35
N PRO A 20 -2.40 -0.40 23.29
CA PRO A 20 -3.30 0.72 22.96
C PRO A 20 -2.59 1.86 22.23
N HIS A 21 -1.26 1.84 22.09
CA HIS A 21 -0.48 2.90 21.46
C HIS A 21 -0.09 2.55 20.01
N MET A 22 -0.39 3.45 19.08
CA MET A 22 -0.10 3.28 17.65
C MET A 22 1.39 2.99 17.37
N ARG A 23 2.30 3.62 18.14
CA ARG A 23 3.74 3.41 18.00
C ARG A 23 4.16 1.96 18.26
N ASP A 24 3.46 1.27 19.14
CA ASP A 24 3.74 -0.13 19.47
C ASP A 24 3.04 -1.10 18.51
N LEU A 25 1.82 -0.75 18.09
CA LEU A 25 1.02 -1.50 17.11
C LEU A 25 1.72 -1.63 15.75
N LEU A 26 2.42 -0.59 15.32
CA LEU A 26 3.02 -0.52 13.99
C LEU A 26 4.47 -1.03 13.93
N PRO A 27 4.97 -1.41 12.74
CA PRO A 27 6.36 -1.83 12.54
C PRO A 27 7.38 -0.80 13.05
N GLN A 28 8.56 -1.27 13.47
CA GLN A 28 9.63 -0.39 13.99
C GLN A 28 10.04 0.71 12.98
N GLY A 29 10.06 0.38 11.68
CA GLY A 29 10.37 1.36 10.63
C GLY A 29 9.33 2.48 10.50
N ASP A 30 8.13 2.32 11.07
CA ASP A 30 7.06 3.30 11.00
C ASP A 30 7.10 4.32 12.15
N GLU A 31 7.96 4.15 13.16
CA GLU A 31 7.98 5.00 14.37
C GLU A 31 8.09 6.50 14.06
N VAL A 32 8.98 6.89 13.14
CA VAL A 32 9.14 8.31 12.73
C VAL A 32 7.90 8.88 12.04
N PHE A 33 7.11 8.03 11.36
CA PHE A 33 5.88 8.44 10.71
C PHE A 33 4.72 8.52 11.72
N VAL A 34 4.69 7.63 12.71
CA VAL A 34 3.76 7.71 13.84
C VAL A 34 3.99 9.00 14.62
N ASP A 35 5.22 9.28 15.00
CA ASP A 35 5.59 10.52 15.70
C ASP A 35 5.29 11.76 14.86
N GLY A 36 5.42 11.66 13.54
CA GLY A 36 5.07 12.70 12.58
C GLY A 36 3.57 12.86 12.31
N GLY A 37 2.70 12.09 12.98
CA GLY A 37 1.25 12.19 12.84
C GLY A 37 0.71 11.68 11.50
N TYR A 38 1.42 10.77 10.83
CA TYR A 38 0.95 10.18 9.58
C TYR A 38 -0.17 9.18 9.84
N ILE A 39 -1.23 9.27 9.03
CA ILE A 39 -2.19 8.17 8.87
C ILE A 39 -1.49 7.03 8.13
N ARG A 40 -1.49 5.84 8.73
CA ARG A 40 -0.88 4.63 8.18
C ARG A 40 -1.92 3.72 7.54
N VAL A 41 -1.61 3.21 6.34
CA VAL A 41 -2.48 2.30 5.59
C VAL A 41 -1.69 1.07 5.14
N PHE A 42 -2.16 -0.11 5.52
CA PHE A 42 -1.72 -1.40 4.99
C PHE A 42 -2.84 -2.01 4.16
N GLN A 43 -2.49 -2.55 3.00
CA GLN A 43 -3.45 -3.21 2.12
C GLN A 43 -2.90 -4.56 1.66
N ASP A 44 -3.73 -5.59 1.75
CA ASP A 44 -3.47 -6.87 1.11
C ASP A 44 -3.60 -6.72 -0.41
N ILE A 45 -2.59 -7.15 -1.15
CA ILE A 45 -2.68 -7.15 -2.61
C ILE A 45 -3.71 -8.19 -3.10
N ARG A 46 -4.17 -8.01 -4.34
CA ARG A 46 -5.14 -8.89 -5.01
C ARG A 46 -4.84 -10.38 -4.78
N GLY A 47 -5.85 -11.10 -4.33
CA GLY A 47 -5.81 -12.55 -4.08
C GLY A 47 -5.01 -13.00 -2.87
N LYS A 48 -4.64 -12.09 -1.97
CA LYS A 48 -3.93 -12.41 -0.73
C LYS A 48 -4.77 -12.06 0.50
N TYR A 49 -4.79 -12.97 1.47
CA TYR A 49 -5.47 -12.81 2.76
C TYR A 49 -6.91 -12.29 2.62
N GLY A 50 -7.20 -11.08 3.10
CA GLY A 50 -8.56 -10.51 3.05
C GLY A 50 -8.98 -10.01 1.67
N SER A 51 -8.04 -9.86 0.73
CA SER A 51 -8.30 -9.32 -0.61
C SER A 51 -8.78 -10.40 -1.59
N GLN A 52 -9.84 -10.08 -2.34
CA GLN A 52 -10.43 -10.94 -3.35
C GLN A 52 -9.59 -11.01 -4.65
N GLY A 53 -10.03 -11.87 -5.57
CA GLY A 53 -9.45 -12.03 -6.92
C GLY A 53 -8.28 -13.01 -6.97
N ASP A 54 -7.69 -13.16 -8.15
CA ASP A 54 -6.61 -14.13 -8.37
C ASP A 54 -5.25 -13.56 -8.01
N TYR A 55 -4.52 -14.30 -7.16
CA TYR A 55 -3.13 -14.01 -6.87
C TYR A 55 -2.23 -14.50 -8.00
N VAL A 56 -1.38 -13.62 -8.50
CA VAL A 56 -0.31 -13.94 -9.45
C VAL A 56 1.00 -13.45 -8.83
N MET A 57 1.95 -14.36 -8.66
CA MET A 57 3.29 -14.01 -8.17
C MET A 57 3.90 -12.95 -9.07
N THR A 58 4.33 -11.84 -8.46
CA THR A 58 4.88 -10.65 -9.13
C THR A 58 4.09 -10.31 -10.39
N ARG A 59 2.77 -10.14 -10.25
CA ARG A 59 1.82 -9.93 -11.35
C ARG A 59 2.38 -8.92 -12.36
N PRO A 60 2.61 -9.32 -13.63
CA PRO A 60 3.12 -8.42 -14.65
C PRO A 60 2.18 -7.23 -14.88
N LEU A 61 2.74 -6.09 -15.27
CA LEU A 61 1.96 -4.97 -15.78
C LEU A 61 1.17 -5.40 -17.02
N ARG A 62 0.03 -4.74 -17.26
CA ARG A 62 -0.79 -4.94 -18.46
C ARG A 62 0.08 -4.90 -19.72
N GLY A 63 -0.05 -5.91 -20.56
CA GLY A 63 0.81 -6.09 -21.72
C GLY A 63 0.92 -7.56 -22.16
N PRO A 64 2.00 -7.95 -22.86
CA PRO A 64 2.16 -9.29 -23.42
C PRO A 64 2.07 -10.43 -22.39
N LEU A 65 2.49 -10.16 -21.14
CA LEU A 65 2.49 -11.13 -20.04
C LEU A 65 1.25 -11.02 -19.13
N ASN A 66 0.39 -10.02 -19.35
CA ASN A 66 -0.86 -9.81 -18.63
C ASN A 66 -1.89 -9.14 -19.55
N GLY A 67 -2.71 -9.96 -20.22
CA GLY A 67 -3.79 -9.50 -21.09
C GLY A 67 -5.05 -9.00 -20.35
N SER A 68 -5.04 -8.97 -19.02
CA SER A 68 -6.18 -8.47 -18.24
C SER A 68 -6.19 -6.94 -18.16
N LYS A 69 -7.28 -6.35 -17.66
CA LYS A 69 -7.40 -4.90 -17.48
C LYS A 69 -6.79 -4.37 -16.17
N VAL A 70 -6.28 -5.26 -15.33
CA VAL A 70 -5.80 -4.91 -13.98
C VAL A 70 -4.37 -5.40 -13.75
N ASP A 71 -3.60 -4.64 -12.98
CA ASP A 71 -2.26 -4.99 -12.52
C ASP A 71 -1.97 -4.30 -11.17
N HIS A 72 -0.73 -4.39 -10.69
CA HIS A 72 -0.35 -3.73 -9.45
C HIS A 72 -0.41 -2.19 -9.52
N ALA A 73 -0.21 -1.59 -10.70
CA ALA A 73 -0.31 -0.14 -10.89
C ALA A 73 -1.77 0.30 -10.83
N THR A 74 -2.68 -0.36 -11.56
CA THR A 74 -4.11 -0.01 -11.53
C THR A 74 -4.72 -0.24 -10.15
N ASP A 75 -4.40 -1.36 -9.50
CA ASP A 75 -4.95 -1.64 -8.17
C ASP A 75 -4.48 -0.58 -7.15
N ALA A 76 -3.24 -0.08 -7.27
CA ALA A 76 -2.76 0.99 -6.42
C ALA A 76 -3.38 2.35 -6.77
N TRP A 77 -3.59 2.61 -8.06
CA TRP A 77 -4.24 3.82 -8.55
C TRP A 77 -5.63 3.95 -7.92
N ASP A 78 -6.45 2.90 -8.01
CA ASP A 78 -7.79 2.85 -7.43
C ASP A 78 -7.76 2.95 -5.90
N THR A 79 -6.76 2.34 -5.26
CA THR A 79 -6.56 2.45 -3.81
C THR A 79 -6.31 3.90 -3.39
N ILE A 80 -5.41 4.59 -4.08
CA ILE A 80 -5.08 5.98 -3.77
C ILE A 80 -6.28 6.89 -4.05
N ASP A 81 -6.97 6.70 -5.18
CA ASP A 81 -8.18 7.45 -5.53
C ASP A 81 -9.27 7.32 -4.45
N TRP A 82 -9.48 6.10 -3.96
CA TRP A 82 -10.44 5.86 -2.88
C TRP A 82 -9.99 6.53 -1.58
N LEU A 83 -8.73 6.37 -1.17
CA LEU A 83 -8.22 6.93 0.08
C LEU A 83 -8.38 8.45 0.14
N VAL A 84 -8.04 9.17 -0.92
CA VAL A 84 -8.09 10.64 -0.91
C VAL A 84 -9.52 11.21 -0.97
N LYS A 85 -10.50 10.38 -1.34
CA LYS A 85 -11.93 10.76 -1.36
C LYS A 85 -12.65 10.39 -0.06
N ASN A 86 -12.19 9.36 0.66
CA ASN A 86 -12.94 8.73 1.75
C ASN A 86 -12.29 8.85 3.14
N VAL A 87 -11.01 9.24 3.23
CA VAL A 87 -10.35 9.49 4.53
C VAL A 87 -10.28 11.00 4.77
N HIS A 88 -11.31 11.53 5.43
CA HIS A 88 -11.50 12.98 5.62
C HIS A 88 -10.51 13.61 6.60
N GLU A 89 -9.92 12.81 7.48
CA GLU A 89 -8.84 13.21 8.38
C GLU A 89 -7.51 13.40 7.64
N SER A 90 -7.42 12.95 6.39
CA SER A 90 -6.22 13.10 5.57
C SER A 90 -6.19 14.44 4.82
N ASN A 91 -4.99 14.84 4.42
CA ASN A 91 -4.78 16.01 3.56
C ASN A 91 -4.76 15.66 2.04
N GLY A 92 -5.26 14.49 1.66
CA GLY A 92 -5.30 14.03 0.26
C GLY A 92 -3.94 13.74 -0.37
N LYS A 93 -2.83 13.75 0.39
CA LYS A 93 -1.49 13.38 -0.12
C LYS A 93 -1.12 11.97 0.33
N VAL A 94 -0.64 11.15 -0.61
CA VAL A 94 -0.18 9.78 -0.35
C VAL A 94 1.30 9.65 -0.65
N GLY A 95 2.04 9.03 0.26
CA GLY A 95 3.37 8.49 0.02
C GLY A 95 3.34 6.98 0.08
N MET A 96 4.22 6.32 -0.67
CA MET A 96 4.44 4.88 -0.60
C MET A 96 5.88 4.58 -0.24
N ILE A 97 6.10 3.74 0.77
CA ILE A 97 7.43 3.28 1.19
C ILE A 97 7.33 1.81 1.52
N CYS A 98 8.35 1.01 1.17
CA CYS A 98 8.52 -0.34 1.72
C CYS A 98 9.75 -1.09 1.19
N SER A 99 9.97 -2.33 1.67
CA SER A 99 11.09 -3.20 1.29
C SER A 99 10.60 -4.51 0.63
N SER A 100 11.47 -5.17 -0.14
CA SER A 100 11.22 -6.49 -0.76
C SER A 100 9.97 -6.46 -1.67
N TYR A 101 9.04 -7.41 -1.55
CA TYR A 101 7.83 -7.44 -2.38
C TYR A 101 6.97 -6.19 -2.18
N GLU A 102 6.92 -5.65 -0.96
CA GLU A 102 6.22 -4.40 -0.70
C GLU A 102 6.87 -3.26 -1.51
N GLY A 103 8.21 -3.21 -1.59
CA GLY A 103 8.98 -2.30 -2.46
C GLY A 103 8.73 -2.55 -3.96
N PHE A 104 8.59 -3.82 -4.39
CA PHE A 104 8.15 -4.14 -5.75
C PHE A 104 6.80 -3.50 -6.07
N THR A 105 5.83 -3.52 -5.15
CA THR A 105 4.56 -2.82 -5.41
C THR A 105 4.75 -1.33 -5.57
N VAL A 106 5.66 -0.69 -4.82
CA VAL A 106 6.01 0.73 -4.99
C VAL A 106 6.56 1.00 -6.39
N VAL A 107 7.49 0.16 -6.88
CA VAL A 107 8.04 0.28 -8.24
C VAL A 107 6.95 0.14 -9.29
N MET A 108 6.01 -0.78 -9.12
CA MET A 108 4.92 -0.99 -10.07
C MET A 108 4.00 0.23 -10.17
N VAL A 109 3.67 0.89 -9.05
CA VAL A 109 2.84 2.11 -9.05
C VAL A 109 3.48 3.25 -9.85
N LEU A 110 4.82 3.36 -9.84
CA LEU A 110 5.53 4.42 -10.56
C LEU A 110 5.39 4.36 -12.08
N THR A 111 4.86 3.26 -12.63
CA THR A 111 4.59 3.16 -14.08
C THR A 111 3.33 3.91 -14.53
N ASP A 112 2.35 4.07 -13.65
CA ASP A 112 1.11 4.82 -13.89
C ASP A 112 0.59 5.39 -12.56
N PRO A 113 1.27 6.42 -12.00
CA PRO A 113 0.98 6.89 -10.64
C PRO A 113 -0.27 7.78 -10.61
N HIS A 114 -1.15 7.54 -9.62
CA HIS A 114 -2.26 8.46 -9.34
C HIS A 114 -1.71 9.85 -8.97
N PRO A 115 -2.33 10.97 -9.41
CA PRO A 115 -1.82 12.33 -9.15
C PRO A 115 -1.61 12.68 -7.68
N ALA A 116 -2.31 12.00 -6.76
CA ALA A 116 -2.16 12.17 -5.32
C ALA A 116 -0.95 11.44 -4.70
N LEU A 117 -0.27 10.57 -5.46
CA LEU A 117 1.01 10.00 -5.05
C LEU A 117 2.09 11.09 -5.17
N LYS A 118 2.63 11.53 -4.03
CA LYS A 118 3.60 12.64 -3.97
C LYS A 118 5.03 12.20 -3.69
N MET A 119 5.21 10.96 -3.23
CA MET A 119 6.53 10.40 -2.90
C MET A 119 6.49 8.88 -2.99
N ALA A 120 7.58 8.28 -3.46
CA ALA A 120 7.81 6.86 -3.47
C ALA A 120 9.24 6.55 -2.99
N ALA A 121 9.39 5.58 -2.10
CA ALA A 121 10.67 5.09 -1.58
C ALA A 121 10.67 3.54 -1.59
N PRO A 122 11.13 2.93 -2.70
CA PRO A 122 11.15 1.48 -2.87
C PRO A 122 12.32 0.78 -2.17
#